data_AF-A0A8T4I9C2-F1
#
_entry.id   AF-A0A8T4I9C2-F1
#
_cell.length_a   1.000
_cell.length_b   1.000
_cell.length_c   1.000
_cell.angle_alpha   90.00
_cell.angle_beta   90.00
_cell.angle_gamma   90.00
#
_symmetry.space_group_name_H-M   'P 1'
#
loop_
_entity.id
_entity.type
_entity.pdbx_description
1 polymer ?
#
loop_
_entity_poly.entity_id
_entity_poly.type
_entity_poly.pdbx_seq_one_letter_code
_entity_poly.pdbx_strand_id
1 'polypeptide(L)' 'VSEVPATFAAHIAWADQPLVAVGMTLASGALTAATWWAGKDTTEARRLHATATTAAATGYLTVASFTDPLGAT' A
#
# COMPACT_ATOMS: atom_id res chain seq x y z
N VAL A 1 15.29 21.40 1.15
CA VAL A 1 14.29 20.83 0.21
C VAL A 1 13.36 19.99 1.06
N SER A 2 12.09 20.34 1.15
CA SER A 2 11.09 19.53 1.85
C SER A 2 10.96 18.18 1.13
N GLU A 3 11.00 17.08 1.88
CA GLU A 3 10.79 15.74 1.33
C GLU A 3 9.35 15.64 0.82
N VAL A 4 9.20 15.40 -0.48
CA VAL A 4 7.89 15.16 -1.08
C VAL A 4 7.53 13.70 -0.86
N PRO A 5 6.34 13.38 -0.31
CA PRO A 5 5.95 11.98 -0.09
C PRO A 5 5.95 11.19 -1.40
N ALA A 6 6.38 9.92 -1.35
CA ALA A 6 6.44 9.05 -2.52
C ALA A 6 5.07 8.88 -3.22
N THR A 7 3.97 9.03 -2.49
CA THR A 7 2.61 8.99 -3.02
C THR A 7 2.30 10.12 -4.01
N PHE A 8 2.94 11.30 -3.89
CA PHE A 8 2.79 12.38 -4.87
C PHE A 8 3.40 12.02 -6.21
N ALA A 9 4.61 11.47 -6.19
CA ALA A 9 5.26 11.00 -7.41
C ALA A 9 4.49 9.84 -8.05
N ALA A 10 3.98 8.92 -7.24
CA ALA A 10 3.13 7.82 -7.71
C ALA A 10 1.82 8.35 -8.32
N HIS A 11 1.19 9.35 -7.72
CA HIS A 11 -0.01 9.98 -8.27
C HIS A 11 0.25 10.59 -9.64
N ILE A 12 1.30 11.41 -9.78
CA ILE A 12 1.68 12.01 -11.07
C ILE A 12 1.94 10.94 -12.14
N ALA A 13 2.50 9.78 -11.75
CA ALA A 13 2.82 8.71 -12.69
C ALA A 13 1.60 7.87 -13.11
N TRP A 14 0.66 7.63 -12.19
CA TRP A 14 -0.32 6.54 -12.34
C TRP A 14 -1.78 6.91 -12.09
N ALA A 15 -2.11 8.13 -11.64
CA ALA A 15 -3.47 8.52 -11.23
C ALA A 15 -4.57 8.12 -12.23
N ASP A 16 -4.34 8.35 -13.53
CA ASP A 16 -5.32 8.10 -14.59
C ASP A 16 -5.33 6.66 -15.13
N GLN A 17 -4.60 5.72 -14.49
CA GLN A 17 -4.45 4.35 -14.96
C GLN A 17 -5.23 3.34 -14.09
N PRO A 18 -6.49 3.02 -14.45
CA PRO A 18 -7.33 2.13 -13.64
C PRO A 18 -6.77 0.71 -13.51
N LEU A 19 -6.06 0.22 -14.53
CA LEU A 19 -5.40 -1.09 -14.48
C LEU A 19 -4.26 -1.12 -13.46
N VAL A 20 -3.53 -0.01 -13.28
CA VAL A 20 -2.48 0.09 -12.27
C VAL A 20 -3.10 0.11 -10.87
N ALA A 21 -4.25 0.77 -10.69
CA ALA A 21 -4.98 0.76 -9.42
C ALA A 21 -5.43 -0.66 -9.02
N VAL A 22 -5.98 -1.43 -9.98
CA VAL A 22 -6.34 -2.84 -9.76
C VAL A 22 -5.09 -3.67 -9.45
N GLY A 23 -4.01 -3.48 -10.21
CA GLY A 23 -2.74 -4.17 -10.01
C GLY A 23 -2.13 -3.90 -8.62
N MET A 24 -2.11 -2.65 -8.16
CA MET A 24 -1.65 -2.29 -6.81
C MET A 24 -2.51 -2.88 -5.71
N THR A 25 -3.83 -2.97 -5.92
CA THR A 25 -4.74 -3.61 -4.96
C THR A 25 -4.42 -5.10 -4.82
N LEU A 26 -4.23 -5.79 -5.96
CA LEU A 26 -3.84 -7.20 -5.96
C LEU A 26 -2.45 -7.43 -5.34
N ALA A 27 -1.49 -6.56 -5.66
CA ALA A 27 -0.14 -6.60 -5.07
C ALA A 27 -0.18 -6.38 -3.55
N SER A 28 -1.02 -5.46 -3.06
CA SER A 28 -1.22 -5.21 -1.62
C SER A 28 -1.79 -6.44 -0.91
N GLY A 29 -2.78 -7.12 -1.51
CA GLY A 29 -3.32 -8.37 -1.00
C GLY A 29 -2.28 -9.49 -0.97
N ALA A 30 -1.51 -9.64 -2.05
CA ALA A 30 -0.43 -10.61 -2.14
C ALA A 30 0.66 -10.37 -1.07
N LEU A 31 1.06 -9.11 -0.86
CA LEU A 31 2.05 -8.76 0.16
C LEU A 31 1.52 -9.02 1.57
N THR A 32 0.24 -8.74 1.82
CA THR A 32 -0.40 -9.04 3.11
C THR A 32 -0.38 -10.55 3.40
N ALA A 33 -0.74 -11.37 2.42
CA ALA A 33 -0.67 -12.83 2.55
C ALA A 33 0.78 -13.32 2.72
N ALA A 34 1.73 -12.72 1.99
CA ALA A 34 3.15 -13.02 2.12
C ALA A 34 3.68 -12.69 3.53
N THR A 35 3.26 -11.58 4.16
CA THR A 35 3.62 -11.24 5.54
C THR A 35 3.15 -12.31 6.52
N TRP A 36 1.91 -12.81 6.36
CA TRP A 36 1.43 -13.91 7.17
C TRP A 36 2.31 -15.15 6.98
N TRP A 37 2.59 -15.56 5.73
CA TRP A 37 3.43 -16.74 5.49
C TRP A 37 4.86 -16.58 6.03
N ALA A 38 5.47 -15.42 5.85
CA ALA A 38 6.82 -15.11 6.34
C ALA A 38 6.94 -15.20 7.88
N GLY A 39 5.87 -14.88 8.61
CA GLY A 39 5.85 -14.93 10.08
C GLY A 39 5.54 -16.30 10.69
N LYS A 40 5.55 -17.40 9.93
CA LYS A 40 5.09 -18.72 10.36
C LYS A 40 5.77 -19.28 11.63
N ASP A 41 7.03 -18.93 11.88
CA ASP A 41 7.81 -19.42 13.03
C ASP A 41 7.79 -18.45 14.22
N THR A 42 6.96 -17.39 14.17
CA THR A 42 6.81 -16.40 15.24
C THR A 42 5.55 -16.67 16.08
N THR A 43 5.43 -15.99 17.23
CA THR A 43 4.20 -16.05 18.03
C THR A 43 3.02 -15.48 17.25
N GLU A 44 1.82 -16.02 17.50
CA GLU A 44 0.61 -15.62 16.78
C GLU A 44 0.32 -14.12 16.88
N ALA A 45 0.45 -13.54 18.09
CA ALA A 45 0.26 -12.10 18.30
C ALA A 45 1.21 -11.24 17.44
N ARG A 46 2.47 -11.64 17.31
CA ARG A 46 3.47 -10.92 16.49
C ARG A 46 3.12 -11.03 15.01
N ARG A 47 2.74 -12.24 14.58
CA ARG A 47 2.35 -12.53 13.20
C ARG A 47 1.12 -11.74 12.79
N LEU A 48 0.10 -11.68 13.64
CA LEU A 48 -1.12 -10.89 13.44
C LEU A 48 -0.80 -9.39 13.36
N HIS A 49 -0.02 -8.86 14.31
CA HIS A 49 0.36 -7.45 14.32
C HIS A 49 1.11 -7.05 13.03
N ALA A 50 2.11 -7.85 12.63
CA ALA A 50 2.85 -7.60 11.40
C ALA A 50 1.94 -7.62 10.17
N THR A 51 1.07 -8.62 10.05
CA THR A 51 0.15 -8.77 8.92
C THR A 51 -0.84 -7.61 8.85
N ALA A 52 -1.42 -7.21 9.98
CA ALA A 52 -2.35 -6.08 10.06
C ALA A 52 -1.65 -4.76 9.70
N THR A 53 -0.43 -4.54 10.19
CA THR A 53 0.36 -3.35 9.86
C THR A 53 0.71 -3.32 8.37
N THR A 54 1.08 -4.45 7.76
CA THR A 54 1.30 -4.51 6.30
C THR A 54 0.03 -4.19 5.53
N ALA A 55 -1.12 -4.77 5.91
CA ALA A 55 -2.40 -4.51 5.25
C ALA A 55 -2.77 -3.03 5.32
N ALA A 56 -2.65 -2.41 6.50
CA ALA A 56 -2.92 -0.99 6.69
C ALA A 56 -1.97 -0.10 5.88
N ALA A 57 -0.67 -0.39 5.91
CA ALA A 57 0.33 0.40 5.21
C ALA A 57 0.18 0.32 3.68
N THR A 58 -0.02 -0.87 3.14
CA THR A 58 -0.20 -1.09 1.69
C THR A 58 -1.53 -0.54 1.19
N GLY A 59 -2.60 -0.68 1.97
CA GLY A 59 -3.89 -0.06 1.68
C GLY A 59 -3.81 1.46 1.64
N TYR A 60 -3.17 2.07 2.65
CA TYR A 60 -2.91 3.51 2.67
C TYR A 60 -2.12 3.96 1.44
N LEU A 61 -0.99 3.28 1.14
CA LEU A 61 -0.14 3.62 0.00
C LEU A 61 -0.92 3.55 -1.31
N THR A 62 -1.73 2.51 -1.50
CA THR A 62 -2.55 2.34 -2.71
C THR A 62 -3.52 3.50 -2.84
N VAL A 63 -4.37 3.77 -1.82
CA VAL A 63 -5.38 4.85 -1.90
C VAL A 63 -4.73 6.22 -2.08
N ALA A 64 -3.66 6.52 -1.33
CA ALA A 64 -2.97 7.79 -1.39
C ALA A 64 -2.24 8.02 -2.72
N SER A 65 -1.90 6.96 -3.46
CA SER A 65 -1.30 7.09 -4.80
C SER A 65 -2.33 7.47 -5.87
N PHE A 66 -3.63 7.24 -5.66
CA PHE A 66 -4.68 7.57 -6.64
C PHE A 66 -5.58 8.74 -6.22
N THR A 67 -5.46 9.20 -4.98
CA THR A 67 -6.15 10.40 -4.51
C THR A 67 -5.34 11.63 -4.90
N ASP A 68 -5.98 12.65 -5.47
CA ASP A 68 -5.31 13.92 -5.83
C ASP A 68 -4.71 14.60 -4.59
N PRO A 69 -3.37 14.73 -4.51
CA PRO A 69 -2.69 15.31 -3.37
C PRO A 69 -2.68 16.86 -3.39
N LEU A 70 -3.09 17.51 -4.49
CA LEU A 70 -3.08 18.97 -4.65
C LEU A 70 -4.48 19.59 -4.53
N GLY A 71 -5.53 18.79 -4.55
CA GLY A 71 -6.89 19.17 -4.17
C GLY A 71 -7.81 19.44 -5.36
N ALA A 72 -8.72 18.48 -5.56
CA ALA A 72 -9.99 18.54 -6.29
C ALA A 72 -9.93 18.77 -7.81
N THR A 73 -9.92 17.67 -8.55
CA THR A 73 -10.86 17.46 -9.67
C THR A 73 -11.73 16.25 -9.42
#